data_AF-A0A848L9R6-F1
#
_entry.id   AF-A0A848L9R6-F1
#
_cell.length_a   1.000
_cell.length_b   1.000
_cell.length_c   1.000
_cell.angle_alpha   90.00
_cell.angle_beta   90.00
_cell.angle_gamma   90.00
#
_symmetry.space_group_name_H-M   'P 1'
#
loop_
_entity.id
_entity.type
_entity.pdbx_description
1 polymer ?
#
loop_
_entity_poly.entity_id
_entity_poly.type
_entity_poly.pdbx_seq_one_letter_code
_entity_poly.pdbx_strand_id
1 'polypeptide(L)'
;MTIQGLVQGPFELYGKPVSDGRPNLRDFGSTPDGTGEMKRNEPRKQQVKETKQSRKRDDGQQETAPHVDPRDPYRAILAKGSSYARNGAAYTRGTRPSEYSTFSHLGPAAFQSDIQARASITQPLNFNPELTGQSQPYPWRAHHLIPGEAFYTEGFNGKPPFPKQENFDVVLQTPYDIDHGHNLILLPALAWAVPVHALMQHPNNHNGYTKDVMQRLRRVDSRIDILRGQAMEHKALVANVFEDLKRLEADLWNELLEESRAAVRGAAEGELYTGPWCRWKTQEGREYVWPSLW
;
A
#
# COMPACT_ATOMS: atom_id res chain seq x y z
N MET A 1 1.44 -5.31 33.88
CA MET A 1 2.52 -5.61 32.91
C MET A 1 2.77 -4.34 32.10
N THR A 2 3.99 -3.80 32.08
CA THR A 2 4.32 -2.58 31.30
C THR A 2 4.72 -2.97 29.88
N ILE A 3 4.59 -2.07 28.88
CA ILE A 3 5.11 -2.30 27.52
C ILE A 3 6.60 -2.63 27.58
N GLN A 4 7.35 -1.93 28.43
CA GLN A 4 8.77 -2.19 28.64
C GLN A 4 9.04 -3.60 29.19
N GLY A 5 8.21 -4.10 30.12
CA GLY A 5 8.30 -5.46 30.63
C GLY A 5 7.87 -6.54 29.63
N LEU A 6 7.00 -6.22 28.68
CA LEU A 6 6.64 -7.09 27.54
C LEU A 6 7.79 -7.21 26.53
N VAL A 7 8.58 -6.15 26.34
CA VAL A 7 9.68 -6.10 25.37
C VAL A 7 11.00 -6.61 25.95
N GLN A 8 11.21 -6.51 27.28
CA GLN A 8 12.45 -6.91 27.95
C GLN A 8 12.40 -8.30 28.60
N GLY A 9 11.30 -9.04 28.43
CA GLY A 9 11.13 -10.39 28.96
C GLY A 9 10.77 -11.39 27.86
N PRO A 10 10.92 -12.70 28.11
CA PRO A 10 10.44 -13.72 27.20
C PRO A 10 8.91 -13.64 27.09
N PHE A 11 8.39 -13.68 25.86
CA PHE A 11 6.95 -13.81 25.59
C PHE A 11 6.70 -14.94 24.59
N GLU A 12 5.47 -15.43 24.52
CA GLU A 12 5.10 -16.48 23.56
C GLU A 12 4.46 -15.87 22.32
N LEU A 13 5.04 -16.19 21.15
CA LEU A 13 4.45 -15.91 19.85
C LEU A 13 4.22 -17.26 19.16
N TYR A 14 2.95 -17.57 18.84
CA TYR A 14 2.57 -18.87 18.27
C TYR A 14 3.08 -20.08 19.08
N GLY A 15 3.10 -19.97 20.41
CA GLY A 15 3.57 -21.04 21.30
C GLY A 15 5.09 -21.25 21.30
N LYS A 16 5.86 -20.33 20.70
CA LYS A 16 7.33 -20.31 20.79
C LYS A 16 7.79 -19.14 21.68
N PRO A 17 8.72 -19.38 22.62
CA PRO A 17 9.28 -18.31 23.42
C PRO A 17 10.17 -17.42 22.55
N VAL A 18 9.98 -16.10 22.64
CA VAL A 18 10.73 -15.04 21.96
C VAL A 18 11.36 -14.18 23.04
N SER A 19 12.69 -14.07 23.07
CA SER A 19 13.41 -13.33 24.11
C SER A 19 13.65 -11.87 23.72
N ASP A 20 13.43 -10.95 24.66
CA ASP A 20 13.80 -9.53 24.57
C ASP A 20 13.29 -8.81 23.30
N GLY A 21 12.14 -9.24 22.77
CA GLY A 21 11.58 -8.66 21.55
C GLY A 21 12.40 -8.95 20.29
N ARG A 22 13.25 -9.99 20.27
CA ARG A 22 14.10 -10.38 19.14
C ARG A 22 13.66 -11.72 18.54
N PRO A 23 13.78 -11.92 17.22
CA PRO A 23 13.44 -13.18 16.59
C PRO A 23 14.36 -14.30 17.07
N ASN A 24 13.91 -15.55 16.94
CA ASN A 24 14.71 -16.73 17.24
C ASN A 24 15.70 -17.09 16.12
N LEU A 25 15.72 -16.29 15.05
CA LEU A 25 16.62 -16.45 13.92
C LEU A 25 18.07 -16.10 14.33
N ARG A 26 18.99 -17.05 14.12
CA ARG A 26 20.40 -16.94 14.59
C ARG A 26 21.38 -16.50 13.49
N ASP A 27 21.03 -16.69 12.23
CA ASP A 27 21.79 -16.27 11.05
C ASP A 27 20.78 -15.96 9.94
N PHE A 28 20.92 -14.81 9.28
CA PHE A 28 20.07 -14.41 8.15
C PHE A 28 20.52 -15.04 6.82
N GLY A 29 21.63 -15.79 6.82
CA GLY A 29 22.20 -16.42 5.63
C GLY A 29 22.62 -15.43 4.55
N SER A 30 22.95 -15.96 3.37
CA SER A 30 23.12 -15.16 2.16
C SER A 30 21.76 -14.60 1.74
N THR A 31 21.61 -13.28 1.80
CA THR A 31 20.41 -12.62 1.29
C THR A 31 20.30 -12.81 -0.22
N PRO A 32 19.08 -12.89 -0.80
CA PRO A 32 18.91 -12.90 -2.24
C PRO A 32 19.71 -11.76 -2.86
N ASP A 33 20.52 -12.07 -3.87
CA ASP A 33 21.47 -11.16 -4.51
C ASP A 33 20.83 -9.78 -4.76
N GLY A 34 21.18 -8.82 -3.90
CA GLY A 34 20.75 -7.43 -3.99
C GLY A 34 21.48 -6.68 -5.10
N THR A 35 21.69 -7.31 -6.27
CA THR A 35 22.39 -6.72 -7.43
C THR A 35 21.55 -5.69 -8.16
N GLY A 36 20.30 -5.45 -7.74
CA GLY A 36 19.53 -4.29 -8.17
C GLY A 36 19.91 -3.06 -7.36
N GLU A 37 20.96 -2.33 -7.78
CA GLU A 37 21.25 -0.96 -7.33
C GLU A 37 19.98 -0.11 -7.32
N MET A 38 19.35 0.13 -6.17
CA MET A 38 18.30 1.14 -6.09
C MET A 38 18.31 1.80 -4.73
N LYS A 39 19.31 2.67 -4.53
CA LYS A 39 19.26 3.77 -3.55
C LYS A 39 17.89 4.44 -3.65
N ARG A 40 17.41 5.00 -2.54
CA ARG A 40 16.20 5.86 -2.46
C ARG A 40 16.29 6.92 -3.57
N ASN A 41 15.72 6.63 -4.74
CA ASN A 41 16.29 7.17 -5.97
C ASN A 41 15.70 8.56 -6.20
N GLU A 42 16.43 9.63 -5.84
CA GLU A 42 16.18 10.97 -6.39
C GLU A 42 15.99 10.90 -7.92
N PRO A 43 16.75 10.07 -8.67
CA PRO A 43 16.43 9.77 -10.07
C PRO A 43 15.00 9.25 -10.33
N ARG A 44 14.48 8.36 -9.48
CA ARG A 44 13.10 7.83 -9.61
C ARG A 44 12.06 8.87 -9.25
N LYS A 45 12.30 9.67 -8.20
CA LYS A 45 11.41 10.79 -7.86
C LYS A 45 11.37 11.82 -8.98
N GLN A 46 12.53 12.11 -9.57
CA GLN A 46 12.68 13.02 -10.68
C GLN A 46 12.00 12.46 -11.94
N GLN A 47 12.19 11.18 -12.27
CA GLN A 47 11.47 10.48 -13.33
C GLN A 47 9.96 10.56 -13.12
N VAL A 48 9.45 10.19 -11.93
CA VAL A 48 8.01 10.30 -11.61
C VAL A 48 7.50 11.73 -11.78
N LYS A 49 8.30 12.73 -11.40
CA LYS A 49 7.96 14.15 -11.60
C LYS A 49 7.92 14.53 -13.07
N GLU A 50 8.86 14.06 -13.87
CA GLU A 50 8.94 14.27 -15.33
C GLU A 50 7.77 13.59 -16.03
N THR A 51 7.46 12.33 -15.74
CA THR A 51 6.29 11.61 -16.28
C THR A 51 4.98 12.31 -15.90
N LYS A 52 4.87 12.84 -14.67
CA LYS A 52 3.72 13.66 -14.26
C LYS A 52 3.63 14.96 -15.06
N GLN A 53 4.76 15.59 -15.36
CA GLN A 53 4.81 16.83 -16.13
C GLN A 53 4.52 16.61 -17.62
N SER A 54 5.00 15.53 -18.22
CA SER A 54 4.71 15.20 -19.62
C SER A 54 3.22 14.97 -19.83
N ARG A 55 2.58 14.16 -18.97
CA ARG A 55 1.14 13.91 -19.05
C ARG A 55 0.29 15.17 -18.93
N LYS A 56 0.71 16.15 -18.12
CA LYS A 56 0.02 17.46 -18.01
C LYS A 56 0.17 18.34 -19.25
N ARG A 57 1.23 18.15 -20.04
CA ARG A 57 1.45 18.92 -21.28
C ARG A 57 0.63 18.34 -22.44
N ASP A 58 0.47 17.03 -22.46
CA ASP A 58 -0.31 16.33 -23.48
C ASP A 58 -1.83 16.60 -23.36
N ASP A 59 -2.32 17.00 -22.18
CA ASP A 59 -3.70 17.51 -21.99
C ASP A 59 -4.03 18.74 -22.87
N GLY A 60 -3.01 19.47 -23.36
CA GLY A 60 -3.17 20.64 -24.24
C GLY A 60 -3.34 20.34 -25.73
N GLN A 61 -3.20 19.08 -26.16
CA GLN A 61 -3.35 18.63 -27.55
C GLN A 61 -4.30 17.41 -27.61
N GLN A 62 -5.54 17.57 -27.15
CA GLN A 62 -6.54 16.51 -27.20
C GLN A 62 -7.20 16.41 -28.58
N GLU A 63 -6.75 15.47 -29.41
CA GLU A 63 -7.71 14.73 -30.25
C GLU A 63 -8.43 13.75 -29.32
N THR A 64 -9.73 13.90 -29.16
CA THR A 64 -10.55 13.03 -28.31
C THR A 64 -10.50 11.61 -28.85
N ALA A 65 -9.82 10.72 -28.13
CA ALA A 65 -9.84 9.30 -28.44
C ALA A 65 -11.30 8.78 -28.38
N PRO A 66 -11.69 7.86 -29.29
CA PRO A 66 -13.10 7.50 -29.52
C PRO A 66 -13.83 6.85 -28.33
N HIS A 67 -13.12 6.56 -27.24
CA HIS A 67 -13.66 5.85 -26.07
C HIS A 67 -13.43 6.59 -24.74
N VAL A 68 -12.89 7.80 -24.76
CA VAL A 68 -12.86 8.71 -23.61
C VAL A 68 -14.02 9.68 -23.81
N ASP A 69 -14.97 9.74 -22.87
CA ASP A 69 -16.02 10.77 -22.98
C ASP A 69 -15.43 12.11 -22.52
N PRO A 70 -15.23 13.10 -23.42
CA PRO A 70 -14.67 14.39 -23.04
C PRO A 70 -15.57 15.18 -22.07
N ARG A 71 -16.81 14.72 -21.84
CA ARG A 71 -17.75 15.31 -20.89
C ARG A 71 -17.62 14.70 -19.49
N ASP A 72 -16.99 13.54 -19.35
CA ASP A 72 -16.77 12.90 -18.05
C ASP A 72 -15.50 13.48 -17.40
N PRO A 73 -15.62 14.14 -16.23
CA PRO A 73 -14.49 14.81 -15.61
C PRO A 73 -13.47 13.81 -15.07
N TYR A 74 -12.21 14.22 -15.02
CA TYR A 74 -11.18 13.49 -14.28
C TYR A 74 -11.46 13.62 -12.77
N ARG A 75 -11.71 12.48 -12.14
CA ARG A 75 -12.14 12.38 -10.74
C ARG A 75 -11.14 11.61 -9.88
N ALA A 76 -10.23 10.85 -10.49
CA ALA A 76 -9.31 10.00 -9.76
C ALA A 76 -8.21 10.81 -9.08
N ILE A 77 -7.84 10.40 -7.87
CA ILE A 77 -6.70 10.92 -7.12
C ILE A 77 -5.63 9.84 -7.12
N LEU A 78 -4.61 9.98 -7.96
CA LEU A 78 -3.52 8.98 -8.12
C LEU A 78 -2.21 9.43 -7.46
N ALA A 79 -2.18 10.64 -6.92
CA ALA A 79 -1.01 11.20 -6.24
C ALA A 79 -1.33 11.41 -4.77
N LYS A 80 -0.42 10.94 -3.93
CA LYS A 80 -0.42 11.11 -2.49
C LYS A 80 -0.56 12.58 -2.07
N GLY A 81 -1.59 12.89 -1.30
CA GLY A 81 -1.79 14.18 -0.67
C GLY A 81 -0.78 14.47 0.45
N SER A 82 -0.74 15.71 0.93
CA SER A 82 0.20 16.14 1.99
C SER A 82 -0.21 15.69 3.40
N SER A 83 -1.46 15.26 3.60
CA SER A 83 -2.05 15.06 4.93
C SER A 83 -2.30 13.58 5.30
N TYR A 84 -2.07 12.62 4.40
CA TYR A 84 -2.25 11.17 4.64
C TYR A 84 -1.45 10.63 5.86
N ALA A 85 -0.33 11.27 6.20
CA ALA A 85 0.51 10.92 7.35
C ALA A 85 -0.12 11.32 8.70
N ARG A 86 -1.12 12.21 8.71
CA ARG A 86 -1.57 12.87 9.95
C ARG A 86 -2.74 12.17 10.62
N ASN A 87 -3.52 11.33 9.93
CA ASN A 87 -4.63 10.65 10.59
C ASN A 87 -5.22 9.47 9.78
N GLY A 88 -4.66 8.26 9.91
CA GLY A 88 -5.21 7.06 9.25
C GLY A 88 -6.73 6.95 9.43
N ALA A 89 -7.25 7.20 10.65
CA ALA A 89 -8.68 7.14 10.96
C ALA A 89 -9.55 8.27 10.35
N ALA A 90 -8.99 9.43 9.99
CA ALA A 90 -9.74 10.45 9.23
C ALA A 90 -9.77 10.11 7.74
N TYR A 91 -8.73 9.44 7.24
CA TYR A 91 -8.62 9.00 5.84
C TYR A 91 -9.40 7.70 5.56
N THR A 92 -9.47 6.78 6.52
CA THR A 92 -10.39 5.62 6.50
C THR A 92 -11.85 6.05 6.49
N ARG A 93 -12.17 7.28 6.92
CA ARG A 93 -13.53 7.84 6.86
C ARG A 93 -13.92 8.40 5.48
N GLY A 94 -13.00 8.44 4.52
CA GLY A 94 -13.24 8.64 3.09
C GLY A 94 -13.88 9.98 2.69
N THR A 95 -13.36 10.66 1.68
CA THR A 95 -14.06 11.81 1.06
C THR A 95 -15.24 11.39 0.17
N ARG A 96 -15.42 10.07 -0.05
CA ARG A 96 -16.42 9.48 -0.97
C ARG A 96 -17.07 8.19 -0.41
N PRO A 97 -17.71 8.23 0.77
CA PRO A 97 -18.17 7.03 1.47
C PRO A 97 -19.18 6.19 0.68
N SER A 98 -20.01 6.80 -0.17
CA SER A 98 -21.00 6.09 -1.00
C SER A 98 -20.39 5.23 -2.11
N GLU A 99 -19.16 5.53 -2.54
CA GLU A 99 -18.47 4.81 -3.63
C GLU A 99 -17.63 3.65 -3.10
N TYR A 100 -17.32 3.67 -1.80
CA TYR A 100 -16.45 2.72 -1.11
C TYR A 100 -17.15 1.90 -0.01
N SER A 101 -18.46 2.06 0.20
CA SER A 101 -19.21 1.36 1.25
C SER A 101 -19.46 -0.13 0.99
N THR A 102 -19.01 -0.70 -0.14
CA THR A 102 -19.38 -2.05 -0.60
C THR A 102 -18.24 -3.07 -0.57
N PHE A 103 -17.10 -2.79 0.07
CA PHE A 103 -15.99 -3.75 0.11
C PHE A 103 -16.21 -4.84 1.16
N SER A 104 -16.00 -6.09 0.76
CA SER A 104 -16.17 -7.27 1.59
C SER A 104 -15.13 -7.40 2.72
N HIS A 105 -13.91 -6.88 2.53
CA HIS A 105 -12.83 -7.01 3.52
C HIS A 105 -12.99 -6.08 4.74
N LEU A 106 -13.84 -5.06 4.67
CA LEU A 106 -14.20 -4.23 5.83
C LEU A 106 -15.08 -4.97 6.85
N GLY A 107 -15.45 -6.21 6.56
CA GLY A 107 -16.43 -6.96 7.34
C GLY A 107 -17.86 -6.48 7.09
N PRO A 108 -18.85 -7.20 7.67
CA PRO A 108 -20.26 -6.85 7.54
C PRO A 108 -20.53 -5.41 7.99
N ALA A 109 -21.55 -4.75 7.43
CA ALA A 109 -21.96 -3.40 7.85
C ALA A 109 -22.15 -3.28 9.38
N ALA A 110 -22.55 -4.37 10.03
CA ALA A 110 -22.63 -4.48 11.48
C ALA A 110 -21.27 -4.31 12.18
N PHE A 111 -20.19 -4.89 11.66
CA PHE A 111 -18.83 -4.71 12.18
C PHE A 111 -18.35 -3.26 12.00
N GLN A 112 -18.65 -2.64 10.86
CA GLN A 112 -18.30 -1.23 10.62
C GLN A 112 -19.06 -0.30 11.58
N SER A 113 -20.35 -0.57 11.83
CA SER A 113 -21.17 0.16 12.80
C SER A 113 -20.68 -0.05 14.24
N ASP A 114 -20.25 -1.27 14.58
CA ASP A 114 -19.72 -1.62 15.89
C ASP A 114 -18.34 -0.99 16.13
N ILE A 115 -17.47 -0.94 15.11
CA ILE A 115 -16.23 -0.16 15.14
C ILE A 115 -16.54 1.32 15.28
N GLN A 116 -17.49 1.90 14.55
CA GLN A 116 -17.85 3.33 14.74
C GLN A 116 -18.39 3.63 16.14
N ALA A 117 -19.21 2.72 16.69
CA ALA A 117 -19.76 2.85 18.03
C ALA A 117 -18.69 2.70 19.12
N ARG A 118 -17.71 1.80 18.94
CA ARG A 118 -16.65 1.48 19.92
C ARG A 118 -15.35 2.27 19.73
N ALA A 119 -15.07 2.75 18.52
CA ALA A 119 -14.01 3.72 18.22
C ALA A 119 -14.32 5.10 18.82
N SER A 120 -15.46 5.23 19.51
CA SER A 120 -15.64 6.20 20.58
C SER A 120 -14.71 5.89 21.78
N ILE A 121 -13.40 5.95 21.54
CA ILE A 121 -12.41 6.32 22.56
C ILE A 121 -12.54 7.85 22.76
N THR A 122 -13.77 8.31 23.02
CA THR A 122 -14.19 9.71 23.10
C THR A 122 -13.90 10.26 24.49
N GLN A 123 -12.62 10.31 24.84
CA GLN A 123 -12.10 11.33 25.74
C GLN A 123 -11.23 12.24 24.85
N PRO A 124 -11.72 13.43 24.47
CA PRO A 124 -10.96 14.40 23.66
C PRO A 124 -9.58 14.74 24.25
N LEU A 125 -9.39 14.51 25.56
CA LEU A 125 -8.12 14.70 26.27
C LEU A 125 -7.12 13.54 26.12
N ASN A 126 -7.59 12.34 25.72
CA ASN A 126 -6.72 11.18 25.50
C ASN A 126 -6.29 11.02 24.03
N PHE A 127 -6.91 11.78 23.13
CA PHE A 127 -6.62 11.77 21.70
C PHE A 127 -6.20 13.18 21.27
N ASN A 128 -4.90 13.42 21.10
CA ASN A 128 -4.43 14.61 20.37
C ASN A 128 -4.60 14.37 18.85
N PRO A 129 -5.62 14.92 18.18
CA PRO A 129 -5.89 14.68 16.77
C PRO A 129 -4.77 15.13 15.82
N GLU A 130 -3.80 15.93 16.28
CA GLU A 130 -2.60 16.31 15.52
C GLU A 130 -1.51 15.23 15.54
N LEU A 131 -1.57 14.26 16.45
CA LEU A 131 -0.55 13.24 16.66
C LEU A 131 -1.09 11.79 16.63
N THR A 132 -2.34 11.51 16.97
CA THR A 132 -2.70 10.20 17.54
C THR A 132 -3.03 9.05 16.60
N GLY A 133 -3.37 9.29 15.33
CA GLY A 133 -3.78 8.19 14.43
C GLY A 133 -2.64 7.25 14.04
N GLN A 134 -1.40 7.74 14.06
CA GLN A 134 -0.20 6.99 13.69
C GLN A 134 0.87 6.95 14.79
N SER A 135 0.59 7.35 16.03
CA SER A 135 1.64 7.45 17.06
C SER A 135 1.35 6.75 18.37
N GLN A 136 0.16 6.17 18.53
CA GLN A 136 -0.25 5.48 19.75
C GLN A 136 -0.69 4.03 19.46
N PRO A 137 -0.35 3.06 20.33
CA PRO A 137 0.58 3.19 21.46
C PRO A 137 2.05 3.41 21.03
N TYR A 138 2.33 3.45 19.72
CA TYR A 138 3.63 3.78 19.12
C TYR A 138 3.47 4.26 17.68
N PRO A 139 4.54 4.79 17.06
CA PRO A 139 4.57 5.13 15.65
C PRO A 139 4.19 3.98 14.71
N TRP A 140 3.17 4.24 13.90
CA TRP A 140 2.71 3.49 12.75
C TRP A 140 3.09 4.23 11.47
N ARG A 141 3.11 3.51 10.36
CA ARG A 141 3.19 4.11 9.04
C ARG A 141 2.08 3.57 8.16
N ALA A 142 1.30 4.49 7.59
CA ALA A 142 0.38 4.14 6.52
C ALA A 142 1.17 3.74 5.28
N HIS A 143 0.87 2.56 4.78
CA HIS A 143 1.37 2.02 3.52
C HIS A 143 0.23 2.01 2.51
N HIS A 144 0.46 2.60 1.34
CA HIS A 144 -0.48 2.53 0.24
C HIS A 144 -0.39 1.17 -0.45
N LEU A 145 -1.48 0.41 -0.51
CA LEU A 145 -1.53 -0.90 -1.17
C LEU A 145 -1.19 -0.72 -2.66
N ILE A 146 -1.85 0.19 -3.34
CA ILE A 146 -1.43 0.69 -4.66
C ILE A 146 -0.75 2.04 -4.42
N PRO A 147 0.60 2.11 -4.41
CA PRO A 147 1.31 3.35 -4.12
C PRO A 147 1.26 4.29 -5.32
N GLY A 148 1.18 5.61 -5.06
CA GLY A 148 0.99 6.59 -6.13
C GLY A 148 2.11 6.61 -7.14
N GLU A 149 3.33 6.28 -6.71
CA GLU A 149 4.46 6.11 -7.62
C GLU A 149 4.28 4.97 -8.63
N ALA A 150 3.47 3.95 -8.35
CA ALA A 150 3.25 2.83 -9.27
C ALA A 150 2.61 3.28 -10.59
N PHE A 151 1.73 4.29 -10.57
CA PHE A 151 1.07 4.80 -11.78
C PHE A 151 2.02 5.55 -12.73
N TYR A 152 3.17 6.02 -12.24
CA TYR A 152 4.06 6.92 -12.98
C TYR A 152 5.48 6.39 -13.13
N THR A 153 5.93 5.47 -12.26
CA THR A 153 7.28 4.89 -12.35
C THR A 153 7.40 4.10 -13.64
N GLU A 154 8.52 4.25 -14.36
CA GLU A 154 8.78 3.43 -15.54
C GLU A 154 9.35 2.08 -15.14
N GLY A 155 8.87 1.01 -15.79
CA GLY A 155 9.45 -0.32 -15.64
C GLY A 155 10.74 -0.49 -16.45
N PHE A 156 11.24 -1.71 -16.52
CA PHE A 156 12.45 -2.06 -17.29
C PHE A 156 12.38 -1.71 -18.78
N ASN A 157 11.18 -1.54 -19.32
CA ASN A 157 10.94 -1.13 -20.71
C ASN A 157 10.90 0.40 -20.90
N GLY A 158 11.27 1.18 -19.89
CA GLY A 158 11.23 2.66 -19.95
C GLY A 158 9.83 3.24 -20.07
N LYS A 159 8.78 2.50 -19.67
CA LYS A 159 7.39 2.95 -19.76
C LYS A 159 6.63 2.74 -18.45
N PRO A 160 5.70 3.67 -18.10
CA PRO A 160 4.80 3.48 -16.95
C PRO A 160 3.80 2.34 -17.22
N PRO A 161 3.05 1.87 -16.20
CA PRO A 161 2.10 0.78 -16.38
C PRO A 161 1.00 1.04 -17.40
N PHE A 162 0.60 2.30 -17.58
CA PHE A 162 -0.38 2.76 -18.58
C PHE A 162 0.34 3.60 -19.65
N PRO A 163 0.97 2.99 -20.65
CA PRO A 163 1.77 3.71 -21.64
C PRO A 163 0.92 4.51 -22.63
N LYS A 164 -0.34 4.11 -22.86
CA LYS A 164 -1.28 4.82 -23.74
C LYS A 164 -2.01 5.88 -22.93
N GLN A 165 -2.02 7.13 -23.41
CA GLN A 165 -2.71 8.22 -22.72
C GLN A 165 -4.21 7.93 -22.58
N GLU A 166 -4.83 7.39 -23.62
CA GLU A 166 -6.26 7.04 -23.64
C GLU A 166 -6.67 6.07 -22.51
N ASN A 167 -5.83 5.05 -22.23
CA ASN A 167 -6.10 4.11 -21.15
C ASN A 167 -5.88 4.76 -19.78
N PHE A 168 -4.92 5.68 -19.69
CA PHE A 168 -4.69 6.46 -18.49
C PHE A 168 -5.85 7.44 -18.21
N ASP A 169 -6.44 8.04 -19.24
CA ASP A 169 -7.60 8.93 -19.12
C ASP A 169 -8.82 8.18 -18.58
N VAL A 170 -9.05 6.95 -19.04
CA VAL A 170 -10.10 6.06 -18.46
C VAL A 170 -9.87 5.84 -16.96
N VAL A 171 -8.61 5.63 -16.54
CA VAL A 171 -8.28 5.53 -15.10
C VAL A 171 -8.57 6.86 -14.38
N LEU A 172 -8.22 8.00 -14.98
CA LEU A 172 -8.48 9.32 -14.40
C LEU A 172 -9.96 9.65 -14.26
N GLN A 173 -10.83 9.08 -15.11
CA GLN A 173 -12.28 9.26 -15.04
C GLN A 173 -12.95 8.37 -14.00
N THR A 174 -12.22 7.39 -13.42
CA THR A 174 -12.74 6.61 -12.29
C THR A 174 -12.90 7.47 -11.03
N PRO A 175 -13.76 7.07 -10.09
CA PRO A 175 -13.81 7.69 -8.77
C PRO A 175 -12.63 7.32 -7.85
N TYR A 176 -11.61 6.61 -8.35
CA TYR A 176 -10.54 6.04 -7.53
C TYR A 176 -9.77 7.11 -6.74
N ASP A 177 -9.65 6.94 -5.43
CA ASP A 177 -8.90 7.80 -4.52
C ASP A 177 -7.83 6.98 -3.81
N ILE A 178 -6.57 7.24 -4.16
CA ILE A 178 -5.42 6.55 -3.59
C ILE A 178 -5.26 6.81 -2.09
N ASP A 179 -5.73 7.95 -1.59
CA ASP A 179 -5.65 8.29 -0.17
C ASP A 179 -6.86 7.76 0.61
N HIS A 180 -7.81 7.11 -0.06
CA HIS A 180 -8.91 6.43 0.61
C HIS A 180 -8.37 5.31 1.50
N GLY A 181 -8.89 5.18 2.73
CA GLY A 181 -8.32 4.22 3.68
C GLY A 181 -8.45 2.74 3.30
N HIS A 182 -9.17 2.40 2.23
CA HIS A 182 -9.18 1.03 1.66
C HIS A 182 -7.85 0.70 0.98
N ASN A 183 -7.21 1.71 0.40
CA ASN A 183 -5.89 1.58 -0.17
C ASN A 183 -4.78 1.70 0.89
N LEU A 184 -5.11 1.71 2.19
CA LEU A 184 -4.13 1.94 3.25
C LEU A 184 -4.11 0.78 4.24
N ILE A 185 -2.91 0.25 4.50
CA ILE A 185 -2.64 -0.64 5.64
C ILE A 185 -1.68 0.03 6.61
N LEU A 186 -1.97 -0.06 7.90
CA LEU A 186 -1.09 0.46 8.95
C LEU A 186 -0.07 -0.61 9.31
N LEU A 187 1.19 -0.31 9.05
CA LEU A 187 2.32 -1.20 9.36
C LEU A 187 3.18 -0.61 10.48
N PRO A 188 3.78 -1.45 11.34
CA PRO A 188 4.64 -0.99 12.41
C PRO A 188 5.80 -0.15 11.89
N ALA A 189 6.05 1.02 12.51
CA ALA A 189 7.26 1.79 12.21
C ALA A 189 8.46 1.31 13.03
N LEU A 190 8.21 0.69 14.19
CA LEU A 190 9.22 0.21 15.14
C LEU A 190 9.30 -1.33 15.09
N ALA A 191 10.53 -1.86 15.12
CA ALA A 191 10.77 -3.30 14.98
C ALA A 191 10.14 -4.12 16.11
N TRP A 192 10.15 -3.64 17.35
CA TRP A 192 9.59 -4.37 18.50
C TRP A 192 8.08 -4.61 18.39
N ALA A 193 7.38 -3.80 17.60
CA ALA A 193 5.94 -3.91 17.38
C ALA A 193 5.55 -4.92 16.30
N VAL A 194 6.50 -5.36 15.47
CA VAL A 194 6.29 -6.39 14.44
C VAL A 194 5.71 -7.69 15.01
N PRO A 195 6.32 -8.33 16.03
CA PRO A 195 5.78 -9.58 16.58
C PRO A 195 4.43 -9.40 17.29
N VAL A 196 4.12 -8.21 17.80
CA VAL A 196 2.84 -7.91 18.46
C VAL A 196 1.68 -7.96 17.46
N HIS A 197 1.92 -7.52 16.22
CA HIS A 197 0.88 -7.43 15.19
C HIS A 197 0.93 -8.52 14.13
N ALA A 198 2.01 -9.31 14.08
CA ALA A 198 2.30 -10.20 12.97
C ALA A 198 2.26 -9.47 11.61
N LEU A 199 2.78 -8.24 11.59
CA LEU A 199 2.86 -7.36 10.42
C LEU A 199 4.32 -6.96 10.19
N MET A 200 4.81 -7.06 8.95
CA MET A 200 6.16 -6.58 8.62
C MET A 200 6.32 -5.10 8.95
N GLN A 201 7.53 -4.71 9.36
CA GLN A 201 7.85 -3.30 9.54
C GLN A 201 7.69 -2.56 8.22
N HIS A 202 7.21 -1.31 8.25
CA HIS A 202 7.19 -0.44 7.06
C HIS A 202 8.42 0.46 6.99
N PRO A 203 9.42 0.07 6.20
CA PRO A 203 10.53 0.95 5.91
C PRO A 203 10.12 2.01 4.90
N ASN A 204 10.93 3.05 4.79
CA ASN A 204 10.65 4.17 3.89
C ASN A 204 10.74 3.83 2.38
N ASN A 205 11.18 2.62 2.02
CA ASN A 205 11.37 2.20 0.63
C ASN A 205 11.00 0.71 0.49
N HIS A 206 10.07 0.42 -0.43
CA HIS A 206 9.48 -0.88 -0.72
C HIS A 206 9.43 -1.12 -2.26
N ASN A 207 10.60 -1.32 -2.87
CA ASN A 207 10.76 -1.46 -4.32
C ASN A 207 10.22 -2.79 -4.86
N GLY A 208 10.40 -3.90 -4.13
CA GLY A 208 9.93 -5.22 -4.56
C GLY A 208 8.41 -5.22 -4.69
N TYR A 209 7.74 -4.72 -3.65
CA TYR A 209 6.31 -4.48 -3.61
C TYR A 209 5.86 -3.56 -4.75
N THR A 210 6.45 -2.37 -4.90
CA THR A 210 6.00 -1.45 -5.97
C THR A 210 6.16 -2.05 -7.36
N LYS A 211 7.21 -2.85 -7.62
CA LYS A 211 7.39 -3.53 -8.91
C LYS A 211 6.26 -4.53 -9.20
N ASP A 212 5.85 -5.32 -8.20
CA ASP A 212 4.74 -6.26 -8.37
C ASP A 212 3.43 -5.52 -8.64
N VAL A 213 3.15 -4.45 -7.87
CA VAL A 213 1.97 -3.60 -8.12
C VAL A 213 1.98 -3.03 -9.53
N MET A 214 3.12 -2.52 -10.02
CA MET A 214 3.25 -2.03 -11.39
C MET A 214 2.93 -3.11 -12.43
N GLN A 215 3.34 -4.36 -12.21
CA GLN A 215 3.01 -5.47 -13.09
C GLN A 215 1.51 -5.77 -13.09
N ARG A 216 0.86 -5.69 -11.93
CA ARG A 216 -0.60 -5.89 -11.82
C ARG A 216 -1.39 -4.74 -12.46
N LEU A 217 -0.92 -3.50 -12.33
CA LEU A 217 -1.50 -2.35 -13.05
C LEU A 217 -1.41 -2.49 -14.57
N ARG A 218 -0.35 -3.12 -15.11
CA ARG A 218 -0.29 -3.45 -16.55
C ARG A 218 -1.36 -4.47 -16.98
N ARG A 219 -1.81 -5.33 -16.07
CA ARG A 219 -2.95 -6.22 -16.35
C ARG A 219 -4.26 -5.43 -16.42
N VAL A 220 -4.41 -4.39 -15.60
CA VAL A 220 -5.53 -3.43 -15.69
C VAL A 220 -5.48 -2.68 -17.03
N ASP A 221 -4.31 -2.18 -17.45
CA ASP A 221 -4.13 -1.55 -18.77
C ASP A 221 -4.53 -2.50 -19.92
N SER A 222 -4.07 -3.74 -19.87
CA SER A 222 -4.43 -4.77 -20.86
C SER A 222 -5.94 -5.06 -20.85
N ARG A 223 -6.58 -5.02 -19.67
CA ARG A 223 -8.03 -5.21 -19.54
C ARG A 223 -8.81 -4.06 -20.16
N ILE A 224 -8.35 -2.82 -20.01
CA ILE A 224 -8.94 -1.65 -20.68
C ILE A 224 -8.97 -1.86 -22.20
N ASP A 225 -7.85 -2.28 -22.79
CA ASP A 225 -7.77 -2.57 -24.23
C ASP A 225 -8.77 -3.67 -24.66
N ILE A 226 -8.91 -4.74 -23.88
CA ILE A 226 -9.86 -5.83 -24.15
C ILE A 226 -11.30 -5.31 -24.12
N LEU A 227 -11.68 -4.57 -23.07
CA LEU A 227 -13.03 -4.04 -22.92
C LEU A 227 -13.39 -3.04 -24.02
N ARG A 228 -12.41 -2.23 -24.47
CA ARG A 228 -12.55 -1.35 -25.63
C ARG A 228 -12.76 -2.14 -26.93
N GLY A 229 -11.99 -3.20 -27.14
CA GLY A 229 -12.14 -4.10 -28.29
C GLY A 229 -13.50 -4.81 -28.34
N GLN A 230 -14.19 -4.91 -27.20
CA GLN A 230 -15.56 -5.43 -27.08
C GLN A 230 -16.65 -4.36 -27.28
N ALA A 231 -16.29 -3.14 -27.69
CA ALA A 231 -17.20 -2.01 -27.86
C ALA A 231 -18.05 -1.71 -26.60
N MET A 232 -17.46 -1.88 -25.41
CA MET A 232 -18.13 -1.57 -24.15
C MET A 232 -18.42 -0.07 -24.04
N GLU A 233 -19.65 0.26 -23.62
CA GLU A 233 -20.07 1.64 -23.33
C GLU A 233 -19.15 2.30 -22.30
N HIS A 234 -18.80 3.57 -22.51
CA HIS A 234 -17.81 4.30 -21.72
C HIS A 234 -18.06 4.22 -20.21
N LYS A 235 -19.30 4.47 -19.78
CA LYS A 235 -19.69 4.41 -18.37
C LYS A 235 -19.47 3.03 -17.75
N ALA A 236 -19.74 1.97 -18.51
CA ALA A 236 -19.50 0.59 -18.06
C ALA A 236 -18.00 0.28 -18.02
N LEU A 237 -17.22 0.77 -18.99
CA LEU A 237 -15.76 0.65 -18.99
C LEU A 237 -15.16 1.28 -17.73
N VAL A 238 -15.49 2.54 -17.42
CA VAL A 238 -15.01 3.26 -16.22
C VAL A 238 -15.40 2.51 -14.95
N ALA A 239 -16.62 2.00 -14.85
CA ALA A 239 -17.06 1.20 -13.71
C ALA A 239 -16.25 -0.10 -13.55
N ASN A 240 -15.99 -0.82 -14.64
CA ASN A 240 -15.19 -2.06 -14.60
C ASN A 240 -13.74 -1.78 -14.19
N VAL A 241 -13.12 -0.70 -14.69
CA VAL A 241 -11.76 -0.31 -14.29
C VAL A 241 -11.71 0.04 -12.81
N PHE A 242 -12.72 0.74 -12.30
CA PHE A 242 -12.80 1.01 -10.87
C PHE A 242 -12.90 -0.29 -10.05
N GLU A 243 -13.74 -1.25 -10.45
CA GLU A 243 -13.81 -2.56 -9.79
C GLU A 243 -12.49 -3.35 -9.86
N ASP A 244 -11.77 -3.28 -10.97
CA ASP A 244 -10.46 -3.94 -11.13
C ASP A 244 -9.42 -3.34 -10.17
N LEU A 245 -9.41 -2.02 -9.98
CA LEU A 245 -8.55 -1.35 -9.00
C LEU A 245 -8.91 -1.74 -7.56
N LYS A 246 -10.20 -1.78 -7.23
CA LYS A 246 -10.68 -2.21 -5.90
C LYS A 246 -10.33 -3.66 -5.60
N ARG A 247 -10.41 -4.54 -6.59
CA ARG A 247 -10.00 -5.94 -6.47
C ARG A 247 -8.50 -6.04 -6.23
N LEU A 248 -7.71 -5.27 -6.97
CA LEU A 248 -6.27 -5.21 -6.78
C LEU A 248 -5.91 -4.75 -5.36
N GLU A 249 -6.56 -3.73 -4.80
CA GLU A 249 -6.39 -3.35 -3.38
C GLU A 249 -6.67 -4.53 -2.44
N ALA A 250 -7.80 -5.23 -2.64
CA ALA A 250 -8.19 -6.35 -1.78
C ALA A 250 -7.21 -7.53 -1.86
N ASP A 251 -6.72 -7.86 -3.06
CA ASP A 251 -5.73 -8.91 -3.28
C ASP A 251 -4.42 -8.54 -2.57
N LEU A 252 -3.92 -7.31 -2.77
CA LEU A 252 -2.71 -6.81 -2.13
C LEU A 252 -2.81 -6.78 -0.60
N TRP A 253 -3.98 -6.41 -0.05
CA TRP A 253 -4.22 -6.46 1.39
C TRP A 253 -4.06 -7.88 1.93
N ASN A 254 -4.75 -8.86 1.31
CA ASN A 254 -4.73 -10.24 1.76
C ASN A 254 -3.34 -10.85 1.65
N GLU A 255 -2.68 -10.66 0.51
CA GLU A 255 -1.33 -11.16 0.28
C GLU A 255 -0.32 -10.53 1.24
N LEU A 256 -0.43 -9.24 1.55
CA LEU A 256 0.50 -8.57 2.46
C LEU A 256 0.31 -9.05 3.91
N LEU A 257 -0.93 -9.35 4.31
CA LEU A 257 -1.22 -9.98 5.59
C LEU A 257 -0.65 -11.41 5.65
N GLU A 258 -0.84 -12.20 4.60
CA GLU A 258 -0.32 -13.56 4.52
C GLU A 258 1.21 -13.59 4.57
N GLU A 259 1.85 -12.80 3.71
CA GLU A 259 3.30 -12.61 3.64
C GLU A 259 3.85 -12.16 5.00
N SER A 260 3.21 -11.17 5.63
CA SER A 260 3.68 -10.68 6.93
C SER A 260 3.58 -11.72 8.03
N ARG A 261 2.49 -12.47 8.08
CA ARG A 261 2.30 -13.53 9.08
C ARG A 261 3.28 -14.66 8.86
N ALA A 262 3.51 -15.06 7.61
CA ALA A 262 4.51 -16.06 7.27
C ALA A 262 5.92 -15.61 7.67
N ALA A 263 6.29 -14.36 7.34
CA ALA A 263 7.59 -13.80 7.68
C ALA A 263 7.83 -13.72 9.19
N VAL A 264 6.87 -13.17 9.94
CA VAL A 264 6.98 -13.02 11.40
C VAL A 264 6.96 -14.37 12.10
N ARG A 265 6.15 -15.32 11.61
CA ARG A 265 6.11 -16.68 12.14
C ARG A 265 7.45 -17.38 11.92
N GLY A 266 7.98 -17.37 10.70
CA GLY A 266 9.30 -17.94 10.41
C GLY A 266 10.36 -17.36 11.36
N ALA A 267 10.38 -16.03 11.50
CA ALA A 267 11.29 -15.34 12.43
C ALA A 267 11.19 -15.85 13.87
N ALA A 268 9.97 -16.07 14.37
CA ALA A 268 9.70 -16.56 15.71
C ALA A 268 10.00 -18.07 15.86
N GLU A 269 9.91 -18.84 14.79
CA GLU A 269 10.27 -20.26 14.75
C GLU A 269 11.78 -20.48 14.52
N GLY A 270 12.52 -19.40 14.22
CA GLY A 270 13.97 -19.45 13.94
C GLY A 270 14.30 -19.76 12.48
N GLU A 271 13.31 -19.61 11.59
CA GLU A 271 13.40 -19.88 10.16
C GLU A 271 13.46 -18.58 9.35
N LEU A 272 14.35 -18.52 8.36
CA LEU A 272 14.43 -17.39 7.45
C LEU A 272 13.29 -17.47 6.44
N TYR A 273 12.49 -16.41 6.35
CA TYR A 273 11.47 -16.28 5.32
C TYR A 273 11.97 -15.44 4.14
N THR A 274 11.89 -15.97 2.91
CA THR A 274 12.42 -15.34 1.69
C THR A 274 11.33 -14.98 0.69
N GLY A 275 10.16 -14.57 1.17
CA GLY A 275 9.05 -14.17 0.31
C GLY A 275 9.32 -12.88 -0.49
N PRO A 276 8.54 -12.63 -1.56
CA PRO A 276 8.81 -11.59 -2.55
C PRO A 276 8.82 -10.17 -1.99
N TRP A 277 8.11 -9.92 -0.89
CA TRP A 277 7.98 -8.60 -0.28
C TRP A 277 8.66 -8.52 1.09
N CYS A 278 9.42 -9.54 1.47
CA CYS A 278 10.13 -9.58 2.72
C CYS A 278 11.62 -9.27 2.52
N ARG A 279 12.17 -8.40 3.37
CA ARG A 279 13.62 -8.21 3.52
C ARG A 279 14.05 -8.19 4.97
N TRP A 280 15.31 -8.56 5.15
CA TRP A 280 15.98 -8.67 6.45
C TRP A 280 17.17 -7.73 6.61
N LYS A 281 17.58 -7.04 5.55
CA LYS A 281 18.67 -6.04 5.59
C LYS A 281 18.23 -4.72 4.96
N THR A 282 18.75 -3.63 5.50
CA THR A 282 18.70 -2.29 4.92
C THR A 282 19.56 -2.24 3.65
N GLN A 283 19.45 -1.14 2.90
CA GLN A 283 20.29 -0.89 1.73
C GLN A 283 21.78 -0.79 2.08
N GLU A 284 22.10 -0.38 3.31
CA GLU A 284 23.47 -0.27 3.81
C GLU A 284 24.00 -1.59 4.40
N GLY A 285 23.25 -2.69 4.23
CA GLY A 285 23.63 -4.01 4.75
C GLY A 285 23.35 -4.22 6.24
N ARG A 286 22.85 -3.20 6.96
CA ARG A 286 22.43 -3.36 8.37
C ARG A 286 21.24 -4.29 8.47
N GLU A 287 21.25 -5.20 9.43
CA GLU A 287 20.16 -6.15 9.66
C GLU A 287 18.96 -5.48 10.32
N TYR A 288 17.77 -5.82 9.86
CA TYR A 288 16.54 -5.56 10.59
C TYR A 288 16.39 -6.62 11.67
N VAL A 289 15.97 -6.17 12.85
CA VAL A 289 15.65 -7.08 13.96
C VAL A 289 14.43 -7.95 13.62
N TRP A 290 13.50 -7.47 12.80
CA TRP A 290 12.30 -8.19 12.37
C TRP A 290 12.07 -7.99 10.86
N PRO A 291 11.30 -8.86 10.18
CA PRO A 291 11.10 -8.74 8.74
C PRO A 291 10.46 -7.39 8.40
N SER A 292 10.92 -6.82 7.30
CA SER A 292 10.50 -5.52 6.78
C SER A 292 9.99 -5.65 5.37
N LEU A 293 9.01 -4.83 5.00
CA LEU A 293 8.49 -4.77 3.64
C LEU A 293 9.60 -4.36 2.65
N TRP A 294 9.69 -5.06 1.51
CA TRP A 294 10.70 -4.86 0.47
C TRP A 294 10.20 -4.13 -0.75
#